data_AF-A0A2N8ZI14-F1
#
_entry.id   AF-A0A2N8ZI14-F1
#
_cell.length_a   1.000
_cell.length_b   1.000
_cell.length_c   1.000
_cell.angle_alpha   90.00
_cell.angle_beta   90.00
_cell.angle_gamma   90.00
#
_symmetry.space_group_name_H-M   'P 1'
#
loop_
_entity.id
_entity.type
_entity.pdbx_description
1 polymer ?
#
loop_
_entity_poly.entity_id
_entity_poly.type
_entity_poly.pdbx_seq_one_letter_code
_entity_poly.pdbx_strand_id
1 'polypeptide(L)'
;MNKLSVLMLWFPFPAFAFCFDEAGNHYNVSPDLLRAIATVESNLNPNAINENKNNVGEVVSRDYGLMQINSIWFDKLSDFNVNDQNVYDPCLTCH
;
A
#
# COMPACT_ATOMS: atom_id res chain seq x y z
N MET A 1 43.88 0.09 -31.00
CA MET A 1 42.66 -0.60 -30.53
C MET A 1 42.26 0.02 -29.21
N ASN A 2 41.45 1.07 -29.24
CA ASN A 2 41.13 1.86 -28.06
C ASN A 2 39.97 1.17 -27.33
N LYS A 3 40.26 0.63 -26.14
CA LYS A 3 39.26 0.00 -25.27
C LYS A 3 38.40 1.12 -24.67
N LEU A 4 37.20 1.32 -25.20
CA LEU A 4 36.19 2.16 -24.56
C LEU A 4 35.83 1.50 -23.23
N SER A 5 36.19 2.14 -22.12
CA SER A 5 35.80 1.69 -20.79
C SER A 5 34.38 2.22 -20.51
N VAL A 6 33.39 1.34 -20.53
CA VAL A 6 32.00 1.66 -20.20
C VAL A 6 31.86 1.71 -18.68
N LEU A 7 31.56 2.89 -18.14
CA LEU A 7 31.25 3.09 -16.72
C LEU A 7 29.76 2.76 -16.50
N MET A 8 29.47 1.62 -15.88
CA MET A 8 28.11 1.16 -15.62
C MET A 8 27.59 1.85 -14.34
N LEU A 9 26.71 2.84 -14.50
CA LEU A 9 26.01 3.50 -13.39
C LEU A 9 24.89 2.58 -12.88
N TRP A 10 24.99 2.14 -11.62
CA TRP A 10 23.95 1.39 -10.94
C TRP A 10 22.86 2.35 -10.49
N PHE A 11 21.72 2.38 -11.18
CA PHE A 11 20.52 3.04 -10.68
C PHE A 11 19.92 2.19 -9.56
N PRO A 12 19.65 2.75 -8.37
CA PRO A 12 18.93 2.03 -7.34
C PRO A 12 17.51 1.74 -7.85
N PHE A 13 17.12 0.47 -7.86
CA PHE A 13 15.72 0.11 -8.08
C PHE A 13 14.92 0.52 -6.84
N PRO A 14 13.74 1.13 -7.00
CA PRO A 14 12.84 1.35 -5.88
C PRO A 14 12.43 -0.02 -5.32
N ALA A 15 12.98 -0.38 -4.17
CA ALA A 15 12.49 -1.49 -3.37
C ALA A 15 11.29 -0.98 -2.56
N PHE A 16 10.17 -1.69 -2.62
CA PHE A 16 9.03 -1.42 -1.75
C PHE A 16 9.35 -1.92 -0.34
N ALA A 17 10.12 -1.14 0.42
CA ALA A 17 10.28 -1.33 1.85
C ALA A 17 9.02 -0.79 2.54
N PHE A 18 7.99 -1.63 2.62
CA PHE A 18 6.75 -1.29 3.32
C PHE A 18 7.01 -1.07 4.81
N CYS A 19 6.28 -0.13 5.44
CA CYS A 19 6.48 0.27 6.83
C CYS A 19 5.94 -0.73 7.88
N PHE A 20 5.87 -2.02 7.56
CA PHE A 20 5.33 -3.05 8.47
C PHE A 20 6.10 -3.13 9.80
N ASP A 21 7.43 -3.00 9.76
CA ASP A 21 8.25 -3.07 10.97
C ASP A 21 8.02 -1.84 11.87
N GLU A 22 7.83 -0.66 11.28
CA GLU A 22 7.51 0.57 12.02
C GLU A 22 6.11 0.48 12.65
N ALA A 23 5.09 0.16 11.85
CA ALA A 23 3.72 0.00 12.32
C ALA A 23 3.59 -1.09 13.38
N GLY A 24 4.24 -2.25 13.16
CA GLY A 24 4.24 -3.35 14.11
C GLY A 24 4.84 -2.95 15.45
N ASN A 25 5.97 -2.23 15.44
CA ASN A 25 6.57 -1.72 16.68
C ASN A 25 5.69 -0.66 17.36
N HIS A 26 5.10 0.27 16.59
CA HIS A 26 4.29 1.36 17.12
C HIS A 26 3.01 0.84 17.80
N TYR A 27 2.30 -0.09 17.16
CA TYR A 27 1.04 -0.63 17.66
C TYR A 27 1.18 -1.92 18.49
N ASN A 28 2.42 -2.38 18.72
CA ASN A 28 2.72 -3.65 19.39
C ASN A 28 2.01 -4.84 18.71
N VAL A 29 2.10 -4.89 17.37
CA VAL A 29 1.59 -5.94 16.50
C VAL A 29 2.76 -6.59 15.77
N SER A 30 2.69 -7.89 15.49
CA SER A 30 3.75 -8.57 14.72
C SER A 30 3.85 -7.97 13.30
N PRO A 31 5.04 -7.50 12.85
CA PRO A 31 5.22 -7.06 11.46
C PRO A 31 4.92 -8.16 10.44
N ASP A 32 5.15 -9.43 10.78
CA ASP A 32 4.81 -10.57 9.92
C ASP A 32 3.31 -10.76 9.77
N LEU A 33 2.53 -10.43 10.81
CA LEU A 33 1.08 -10.43 10.71
C LEU A 33 0.61 -9.35 9.73
N LEU A 34 1.16 -8.13 9.82
CA LEU A 34 0.82 -7.05 8.90
C LEU A 34 1.20 -7.40 7.44
N ARG A 35 2.38 -8.00 7.24
CA ARG A 35 2.81 -8.56 5.93
C ARG A 35 1.82 -9.62 5.42
N ALA A 36 1.38 -10.54 6.28
CA ALA A 36 0.45 -11.59 5.90
C ALA A 36 -0.91 -11.02 5.49
N ILE A 37 -1.43 -10.03 6.23
CA ILE A 37 -2.67 -9.32 5.89
C ILE A 37 -2.53 -8.66 4.51
N ALA A 38 -1.50 -7.83 4.32
CA ALA A 38 -1.25 -7.16 3.03
C ALA A 38 -1.10 -8.14 1.85
N THR A 39 -0.51 -9.31 2.10
CA THR A 39 -0.38 -10.36 1.08
C THR A 39 -1.74 -10.92 0.68
N VAL A 40 -2.66 -11.13 1.63
CA VAL A 40 -4.01 -11.62 1.34
C VAL A 40 -4.86 -10.53 0.68
N GLU A 41 -4.79 -9.31 1.19
CA GLU A 41 -5.63 -8.18 0.75
C GLU A 41 -5.27 -7.68 -0.65
N SER A 42 -3.98 -7.56 -0.95
CA SER A 42 -3.53 -6.93 -2.20
C SER A 42 -2.43 -7.70 -2.92
N ASN A 43 -1.96 -8.84 -2.39
CA ASN A 43 -0.74 -9.51 -2.86
C ASN A 43 0.46 -8.55 -2.88
N LEU A 44 0.56 -7.71 -1.84
CA LEU A 44 1.58 -6.64 -1.70
C LEU A 44 1.57 -5.61 -2.85
N ASN A 45 0.42 -5.43 -3.52
CA ASN A 45 0.28 -4.42 -4.56
C ASN A 45 -0.25 -3.10 -3.98
N PRO A 46 0.57 -2.04 -3.94
CA PRO A 46 0.16 -0.75 -3.37
C PRO A 46 -0.86 -0.01 -4.23
N ASN A 47 -1.10 -0.46 -5.47
CA ASN A 47 -2.08 0.12 -6.38
C ASN A 47 -3.32 -0.76 -6.56
N ALA A 48 -3.56 -1.72 -5.66
CA ALA A 48 -4.75 -2.57 -5.72
C ALA A 48 -6.03 -1.76 -5.48
N ILE A 49 -7.05 -2.01 -6.31
CA ILE A 49 -8.38 -1.42 -6.17
C ILE A 49 -9.42 -2.53 -6.36
N ASN A 50 -10.28 -2.71 -5.36
CA ASN A 50 -11.41 -3.64 -5.45
C ASN A 50 -12.74 -2.88 -5.31
N GLU A 51 -13.76 -3.31 -6.04
CA GLU A 51 -15.10 -2.70 -6.01
C GLU A 51 -16.06 -3.56 -5.20
N ASN A 52 -16.69 -2.95 -4.20
CA ASN A 52 -17.80 -3.55 -3.46
C ASN A 52 -19.11 -3.18 -4.14
N LYS A 53 -19.91 -4.19 -4.47
CA LYS A 53 -21.18 -4.03 -5.20
C LYS A 53 -22.36 -4.49 -4.35
N ASN A 54 -23.48 -3.78 -4.47
CA ASN A 54 -24.74 -4.21 -3.84
C ASN A 54 -25.36 -5.40 -4.60
N ASN A 55 -26.49 -5.91 -4.10
CA ASN A 55 -27.18 -7.07 -4.66
C ASN A 55 -27.68 -6.87 -6.11
N VAL A 56 -27.81 -5.63 -6.57
CA VAL A 56 -28.19 -5.29 -7.96
C VAL A 56 -26.99 -4.94 -8.84
N GLY A 57 -25.77 -5.04 -8.31
CA GLY A 57 -24.51 -4.89 -9.05
C GLY A 57 -23.94 -3.48 -9.10
N GLU A 58 -24.52 -2.52 -8.38
CA GLU A 58 -24.01 -1.14 -8.33
C GLU A 58 -22.84 -1.04 -7.35
N VAL A 59 -21.79 -0.32 -7.74
CA VAL A 59 -20.62 -0.08 -6.87
C VAL A 59 -21.04 0.87 -5.75
N VAL A 60 -20.93 0.40 -4.51
CA VAL A 60 -21.27 1.17 -3.30
C VAL A 60 -20.05 1.68 -2.55
N SER A 61 -18.91 1.00 -2.69
CA SER A 61 -17.63 1.44 -2.13
C SER A 61 -16.46 0.77 -2.85
N ARG A 62 -15.25 1.23 -2.58
CA ARG A 62 -14.02 0.63 -3.10
C ARG A 62 -12.99 0.48 -2.00
N ASP A 63 -12.19 -0.58 -2.09
CA ASP A 63 -11.04 -0.84 -1.23
C ASP A 63 -9.76 -0.46 -1.97
N TYR A 64 -8.87 0.26 -1.29
CA TYR A 64 -7.69 0.85 -1.92
C TYR A 64 -6.38 0.44 -1.26
N GLY A 65 -5.37 0.29 -2.11
CA GLY A 65 -3.98 0.25 -1.70
C GLY A 65 -3.55 -1.06 -1.06
N LEU A 66 -2.39 -1.00 -0.40
CA LEU A 66 -1.70 -2.16 0.17
C LEU A 66 -2.58 -2.91 1.19
N MET A 67 -3.27 -2.16 2.05
CA MET A 67 -4.09 -2.69 3.14
C MET A 67 -5.60 -2.68 2.84
N GLN A 68 -6.00 -2.40 1.58
CA GLN A 68 -7.39 -2.42 1.13
C GLN A 68 -8.35 -1.58 2.01
N ILE A 69 -7.96 -0.33 2.28
CA ILE A 69 -8.80 0.60 3.07
C ILE A 69 -10.05 0.97 2.28
N ASN A 70 -11.22 0.74 2.88
CA ASN A 70 -12.51 1.01 2.25
C ASN A 70 -12.88 2.51 2.23
N SER A 71 -13.38 3.00 1.10
CA SER A 71 -13.79 4.41 0.92
C SER A 71 -14.89 4.89 1.86
N ILE A 72 -15.70 4.01 2.43
CA ILE A 72 -16.76 4.40 3.39
C ILE A 72 -16.14 5.07 4.63
N TRP A 73 -14.88 4.77 4.95
CA TRP A 73 -14.20 5.33 6.11
C TRP A 73 -13.45 6.63 5.82
N PHE A 74 -13.36 7.09 4.57
CA PHE A 74 -12.51 8.24 4.22
C PHE A 74 -12.89 9.52 4.96
N ASP A 75 -14.19 9.79 5.14
CA ASP A 75 -14.64 10.96 5.92
C ASP A 75 -14.10 10.91 7.35
N LYS A 76 -14.10 9.74 7.98
CA LYS A 76 -13.58 9.55 9.34
C LYS A 76 -12.05 9.54 9.39
N LEU A 77 -11.40 9.02 8.36
CA LEU A 77 -9.95 8.94 8.27
C LEU A 77 -9.30 10.25 7.79
N SER A 78 -10.11 11.23 7.38
CA SER A 78 -9.63 12.56 7.00
C SER A 78 -8.90 13.27 8.14
N ASP A 79 -9.26 12.99 9.40
CA ASP A 79 -8.55 13.45 10.61
C ASP A 79 -7.11 12.92 10.70
N PHE A 80 -6.81 11.81 10.02
CA PHE A 80 -5.48 11.20 9.89
C PHE A 80 -4.85 11.50 8.53
N ASN A 81 -5.38 12.49 7.82
CA ASN A 81 -4.97 12.91 6.48
C ASN A 81 -5.13 11.84 5.39
N VAL A 82 -5.95 10.81 5.57
CA VAL A 82 -6.22 9.82 4.51
C VAL A 82 -7.25 10.37 3.52
N ASN A 83 -6.95 10.26 2.23
CA ASN A 83 -7.82 10.63 1.13
C ASN A 83 -7.56 9.77 -0.12
N ASP A 84 -8.38 9.94 -1.15
CA ASP A 84 -8.32 9.16 -2.39
C ASP A 84 -7.02 9.33 -3.19
N GLN A 85 -6.21 10.36 -2.90
CA GLN A 85 -4.92 10.59 -3.58
C GLN A 85 -3.77 9.88 -2.88
N ASN A 86 -3.81 9.75 -1.55
CA ASN A 86 -2.69 9.23 -0.77
C ASN A 86 -2.96 7.86 -0.13
N VAL A 87 -4.17 7.31 -0.22
CA VAL A 87 -4.49 5.95 0.24
C VAL A 87 -3.69 4.85 -0.48
N TYR A 88 -2.95 5.18 -1.53
CA TYR A 88 -2.00 4.26 -2.18
C TYR A 88 -0.61 4.26 -1.54
N ASP A 89 -0.33 5.20 -0.63
CA ASP A 89 0.90 5.21 0.15
C ASP A 89 0.88 4.01 1.11
N PRO A 90 1.79 3.04 0.92
CA PRO A 90 1.79 1.83 1.72
C PRO A 90 2.10 2.10 3.19
N CYS A 91 2.89 3.12 3.48
CA CYS A 91 3.24 3.47 4.86
C CYS A 91 2.09 4.17 5.56
N LEU A 92 1.36 5.04 4.85
CA LEU A 92 0.14 5.65 5.38
C LEU A 92 -0.90 4.59 5.72
N THR A 93 -1.15 3.63 4.83
CA THR A 93 -2.20 2.61 5.03
C THR A 93 -1.82 1.51 6.02
N CYS A 94 -0.54 1.28 6.26
CA CYS A 94 -0.09 0.37 7.32
C CYS A 94 -0.28 0.94 8.72
N HIS A 95 -0.40 2.27 8.86
CA HIS A 95 -0.56 2.96 10.14
C HIS A 95 -2.02 3.35 10.42
#